data_AF-J3NQA0-F1
#
_entry.id   AF-J3NQA0-F1
#
_cell.length_a   1.000
_cell.length_b   1.000
_cell.length_c   1.000
_cell.angle_alpha   90.00
_cell.angle_beta   90.00
_cell.angle_gamma   90.00
#
_symmetry.space_group_name_H-M   'P 1'
#
loop_
_entity.id
_entity.type
_entity.pdbx_description
1 polymer ?
#
loop_
_entity_poly.entity_id
_entity_poly.type
_entity_poly.pdbx_seq_one_letter_code
_entity_poly.pdbx_strand_id
1 'polypeptide(L)'
;MQAAAPQPPQIENSTTASTSSLVDVDTPSVRTVPSDFGDQDVQTDTQADRIEREEEEDKAAAAEAKRKARSARERAAARARSADNWLVAKIASLGDGAATALFAGNLVVVMGLGAVVGYKAWGLYERRALGWKGVGLGLGLLGIVGLGEGVFTSAYLKAKGKKQ
;
A
#
# COMPACT_ATOMS: atom_id res chain seq x y z
N MET A 1 60.07 -5.52 36.69
CA MET A 1 58.79 -5.95 37.28
C MET A 1 57.94 -4.71 37.50
N GLN A 2 56.66 -4.77 37.09
CA GLN A 2 55.70 -3.66 37.04
C GLN A 2 55.54 -2.94 38.40
N ALA A 3 55.47 -1.61 38.38
CA ALA A 3 54.96 -0.82 39.50
C ALA A 3 53.42 -0.98 39.55
N ALA A 4 52.90 -1.50 40.66
CA ALA A 4 51.46 -1.65 40.88
C ALA A 4 50.82 -0.28 41.20
N ALA A 5 49.67 0.01 40.59
CA ALA A 5 48.92 1.24 40.83
C ALA A 5 48.39 1.31 42.28
N PRO A 6 48.32 2.51 42.89
CA PRO A 6 47.73 2.69 44.22
C PRO A 6 46.24 2.33 44.22
N GLN A 7 45.78 1.71 45.30
CA GLN A 7 44.39 1.29 45.41
C GLN A 7 43.46 2.52 45.51
N PRO A 8 42.29 2.51 44.84
CA PRO A 8 41.35 3.61 44.91
C PRO A 8 40.78 3.76 46.33
N PRO A 9 40.51 4.99 46.79
CA PRO A 9 39.96 5.24 48.11
C PRO A 9 38.55 4.64 48.24
N GLN A 10 38.31 3.92 49.34
CA GLN A 10 37.00 3.34 49.64
C GLN A 10 36.09 4.44 50.19
N ILE A 11 34.87 4.53 49.65
CA ILE A 11 33.85 5.46 50.11
C ILE A 11 33.12 4.81 51.30
N GLU A 12 33.26 5.41 52.48
CA GLU A 12 32.52 5.06 53.69
C GLU A 12 31.01 5.25 53.44
N ASN A 13 30.25 4.16 53.28
CA ASN A 13 28.79 4.20 53.19
C ASN A 13 28.19 4.46 54.58
N SER A 14 28.24 5.73 54.98
CA SER A 14 27.51 6.22 56.15
C SER A 14 26.02 5.99 55.92
N THR A 15 25.45 4.95 56.54
CA THR A 15 24.05 4.55 56.37
C THR A 15 23.12 5.47 57.17
N THR A 16 23.21 6.78 56.95
CA THR A 16 22.29 7.80 57.48
C THR A 16 22.32 9.03 56.58
N ALA A 17 21.93 8.88 55.32
CA ALA A 17 21.47 10.01 54.51
C ALA A 17 19.94 10.00 54.56
N SER A 18 19.40 10.72 55.55
CA SER A 18 17.98 10.97 55.75
C SER A 18 17.30 11.35 54.44
N THR A 19 16.49 10.45 53.87
CA THR A 19 15.55 10.73 52.77
C THR A 19 14.33 11.54 53.22
N SER A 20 14.38 12.13 54.42
CA SER A 20 13.25 12.78 55.11
C SER A 20 13.16 14.28 54.85
N SER A 21 13.74 14.75 53.76
CA SER A 21 13.55 16.10 53.23
C SER A 21 13.33 16.01 51.73
N LEU A 22 12.32 15.23 51.34
CA LEU A 22 11.61 15.38 50.08
C LEU A 22 10.90 16.74 50.15
N VAL A 23 11.67 17.81 49.92
CA VAL A 23 11.11 19.14 49.72
C VAL A 23 10.15 18.98 48.57
N ASP A 24 8.86 19.20 48.82
CA ASP A 24 7.85 19.27 47.79
C ASP A 24 8.29 20.41 46.87
N VAL A 25 8.95 20.02 45.77
CA VAL A 25 9.26 20.96 44.71
C VAL A 25 7.89 21.23 44.13
N ASP A 26 7.24 22.29 44.60
CA ASP A 26 6.03 22.86 44.00
C ASP A 26 6.22 22.83 42.49
N THR A 27 5.75 21.75 41.86
CA THR A 27 6.14 21.42 40.49
C THR A 27 5.57 22.54 39.63
N PRO A 28 6.39 23.50 39.15
CA PRO A 28 5.84 24.62 38.42
C PRO A 28 5.49 24.06 37.06
N SER A 29 4.18 23.83 36.85
CA SER A 29 3.49 23.36 35.65
C SER A 29 4.37 22.64 34.62
N VAL A 30 4.10 21.35 34.38
CA VAL A 30 4.56 20.67 33.17
C VAL A 30 4.31 21.60 31.99
N ARG A 31 5.38 22.12 31.40
CA ARG A 31 5.30 23.07 30.29
C ARG A 31 4.87 22.24 29.08
N THR A 32 3.56 22.10 28.90
CA THR A 32 3.00 21.37 27.78
C THR A 32 3.36 22.11 26.52
N VAL A 33 3.85 21.38 25.53
CA VAL A 33 4.02 21.92 24.18
C VAL A 33 2.65 22.46 23.74
N PRO A 34 2.55 23.75 23.36
CA PRO A 34 1.31 24.32 22.86
C PRO A 34 0.76 23.47 21.71
N SER A 35 -0.56 23.30 21.61
CA SER A 35 -1.19 22.46 20.57
C SER A 35 -0.93 22.97 19.15
N ASP A 36 -0.59 24.24 19.03
CA ASP A 36 -0.22 24.98 17.82
C ASP A 36 1.27 24.91 17.49
N PHE A 37 2.08 24.14 18.23
CA PHE A 37 3.52 24.01 17.98
C PHE A 37 3.88 23.56 16.56
N GLY A 38 2.99 22.82 15.88
CA GLY A 38 3.16 22.44 14.48
C GLY A 38 2.94 23.57 13.47
N ASP A 39 2.24 24.63 13.86
CA ASP A 39 1.88 25.78 13.01
C ASP A 39 2.76 27.02 13.28
N GLN A 40 3.63 26.95 14.28
CA GLN A 40 4.53 28.04 14.67
C GLN A 40 5.66 28.23 13.65
N ASP A 41 5.97 29.49 13.32
CA ASP A 41 7.04 29.83 12.38
C ASP A 41 8.42 29.37 12.89
N VAL A 42 9.24 28.87 11.96
CA VAL A 42 10.56 28.34 12.25
C VAL A 42 11.51 29.47 12.63
N GLN A 43 11.85 29.57 13.92
CA GLN A 43 12.62 30.71 14.44
C GLN A 43 14.14 30.62 14.22
N THR A 44 14.65 29.50 13.70
CA THR A 44 16.10 29.26 13.56
C THR A 44 16.45 28.70 12.19
N ASP A 45 17.51 29.21 11.58
CA ASP A 45 17.97 28.81 10.25
C ASP A 45 18.24 27.29 10.15
N THR A 46 18.79 26.67 11.19
CA THR A 46 19.05 25.21 11.23
C THR A 46 17.80 24.33 11.18
N GLN A 47 16.65 24.85 11.61
CA GLN A 47 15.37 24.14 11.53
C GLN A 47 14.74 24.32 10.15
N ALA A 48 14.93 25.48 9.51
CA ALA A 48 14.51 25.72 8.14
C ALA A 48 15.26 24.80 7.17
N ASP A 49 16.59 24.68 7.34
CA ASP A 49 17.44 23.76 6.56
C ASP A 49 17.05 22.28 6.74
N ARG A 50 16.42 21.92 7.86
CA ARG A 50 15.92 20.55 8.08
C ARG A 50 14.61 20.32 7.33
N ILE A 51 13.68 21.26 7.41
CA ILE A 51 12.37 21.16 6.73
C ILE A 51 12.55 21.17 5.22
N GLU A 52 13.43 22.02 4.68
CA GLU A 52 13.70 22.05 3.24
C GLU A 52 14.23 20.70 2.74
N ARG A 53 15.13 20.05 3.50
CA ARG A 53 15.61 18.69 3.17
C ARG A 53 14.52 17.64 3.25
N GLU A 54 13.69 17.66 4.29
CA GLU A 54 12.56 16.72 4.43
C GLU A 54 11.54 16.90 3.29
N GLU A 55 11.24 18.14 2.89
CA GLU A 55 10.39 18.42 1.73
C GLU A 55 11.00 17.97 0.41
N GLU A 56 12.31 18.15 0.22
CA GLU A 56 13.02 17.67 -0.98
C GLU A 56 13.00 16.14 -1.05
N GLU A 57 13.20 15.45 0.07
CA GLU A 57 13.09 14.00 0.18
C GLU A 57 11.67 13.51 -0.12
N ASP A 58 10.65 14.19 0.43
CA ASP A 58 9.24 13.87 0.15
C ASP A 58 8.86 14.12 -1.31
N LYS A 59 9.31 15.24 -1.89
CA LYS A 59 9.12 15.54 -3.32
C LYS A 59 9.83 14.51 -4.19
N ALA A 60 11.03 14.08 -3.82
CA ALA A 60 11.78 13.04 -4.52
C ALA A 60 11.07 11.68 -4.43
N ALA A 61 10.59 11.29 -3.25
CA ALA A 61 9.83 10.06 -3.03
C ALA A 61 8.51 10.07 -3.83
N ALA A 62 7.78 11.18 -3.82
CA ALA A 62 6.56 11.34 -4.60
C ALA A 62 6.83 11.28 -6.12
N ALA A 63 7.92 11.90 -6.59
CA ALA A 63 8.34 11.83 -7.98
C ALA A 63 8.72 10.40 -8.39
N GLU A 64 9.41 9.66 -7.53
CA GLU A 64 9.78 8.26 -7.78
C GLU A 64 8.53 7.36 -7.81
N ALA A 65 7.59 7.55 -6.87
CA ALA A 65 6.31 6.85 -6.85
C ALA A 65 5.51 7.11 -8.13
N LYS A 66 5.45 8.36 -8.60
CA LYS A 66 4.78 8.73 -9.86
C LYS A 66 5.45 8.10 -11.08
N ARG A 67 6.79 8.05 -11.12
CA ARG A 67 7.55 7.36 -12.18
C ARG A 67 7.26 5.86 -12.17
N LYS A 68 7.29 5.22 -11.01
CA LYS A 68 6.95 3.79 -10.83
C LYS A 68 5.52 3.52 -11.31
N ALA A 69 4.55 4.33 -10.89
CA ALA A 69 3.16 4.21 -11.33
C ALA A 69 2.98 4.37 -12.84
N ARG A 70 3.65 5.36 -13.45
CA ARG A 70 3.64 5.55 -14.91
C ARG A 70 4.24 4.36 -15.64
N SER A 71 5.40 3.88 -15.21
CA SER A 71 6.06 2.72 -15.83
C SER A 71 5.21 1.44 -15.68
N ALA A 72 4.55 1.25 -14.54
CA ALA A 72 3.64 0.14 -14.31
C ALA A 72 2.43 0.23 -15.24
N ARG A 73 1.85 1.42 -15.42
CA ARG A 73 0.74 1.67 -16.34
C ARG A 73 1.15 1.41 -17.81
N GLU A 74 2.32 1.89 -18.22
CA GLU A 74 2.84 1.66 -19.57
C GLU A 74 3.12 0.17 -19.83
N ARG A 75 3.74 -0.53 -18.88
CA ARG A 75 3.95 -1.98 -18.94
C ARG A 75 2.63 -2.76 -18.98
N ALA A 76 1.64 -2.35 -18.18
CA ALA A 76 0.31 -2.94 -18.20
C ALA A 76 -0.38 -2.72 -19.55
N ALA A 77 -0.30 -1.51 -20.12
CA ALA A 77 -0.86 -1.20 -21.43
C ALA A 77 -0.17 -1.98 -22.56
N ALA A 78 1.16 -2.14 -22.50
CA ALA A 78 1.90 -2.96 -23.46
C ALA A 78 1.48 -4.44 -23.38
N ARG A 79 1.41 -5.00 -22.17
CA ARG A 79 0.95 -6.38 -21.93
C ARG A 79 -0.48 -6.60 -22.39
N ALA A 80 -1.38 -5.64 -22.16
CA ALA A 80 -2.76 -5.71 -22.62
C ALA A 80 -2.82 -5.80 -24.16
N ARG A 81 -2.08 -4.96 -24.88
CA ARG A 81 -2.03 -5.02 -26.35
C ARG A 81 -1.45 -6.34 -26.87
N SER A 82 -0.41 -6.86 -26.23
CA SER A 82 0.16 -8.17 -26.61
C SER A 82 -0.82 -9.31 -26.37
N ALA A 83 -1.55 -9.27 -25.25
CA ALA A 83 -2.57 -10.25 -24.93
C ALA A 83 -3.74 -10.19 -25.92
N ASP A 84 -4.24 -9.00 -26.26
CA ASP A 84 -5.30 -8.81 -27.26
C ASP A 84 -4.89 -9.39 -28.62
N ASN A 85 -3.67 -9.11 -29.08
CA ASN A 85 -3.20 -9.61 -30.37
C ASN A 85 -3.07 -11.15 -30.38
N TRP A 86 -2.62 -11.74 -29.27
CA TRP A 86 -2.58 -13.19 -29.11
C TRP A 86 -3.99 -13.80 -29.08
N LEU A 87 -4.93 -13.17 -28.36
CA LEU A 87 -6.31 -13.63 -28.25
C LEU A 87 -7.00 -13.61 -29.63
N VAL A 88 -6.83 -12.50 -30.37
CA VAL A 88 -7.37 -12.34 -31.73
C VAL A 88 -6.80 -13.40 -32.66
N ALA A 89 -5.48 -13.64 -32.64
CA ALA A 89 -4.86 -14.69 -33.44
C ALA A 89 -5.37 -16.09 -33.07
N LYS A 90 -5.58 -16.35 -31.78
CA LYS A 90 -6.10 -17.64 -31.28
C LYS A 90 -7.56 -17.84 -31.69
N ILE A 91 -8.40 -16.82 -31.56
CA ILE A 91 -9.80 -16.86 -31.97
C ILE A 91 -9.90 -17.00 -33.48
N ALA A 92 -9.09 -16.27 -34.26
CA ALA A 92 -9.05 -16.42 -35.72
C ALA A 92 -8.59 -17.84 -36.16
N SER A 93 -7.80 -18.52 -35.35
CA SER A 93 -7.40 -19.93 -35.60
C SER A 93 -8.48 -20.96 -35.24
N LEU A 94 -9.55 -20.54 -34.55
CA LEU A 94 -10.67 -21.39 -34.15
C LEU A 94 -11.86 -21.07 -35.06
N GLY A 95 -12.48 -22.09 -35.67
CA GLY A 95 -13.73 -21.88 -36.40
C GLY A 95 -14.87 -21.43 -35.46
N ASP A 96 -15.84 -20.68 -35.98
CA ASP A 96 -16.92 -20.01 -35.21
C ASP A 96 -17.65 -20.93 -34.21
N GLY A 97 -17.85 -22.22 -34.55
CA GLY A 97 -18.47 -23.20 -33.66
C GLY A 97 -17.59 -23.64 -32.48
N ALA A 98 -16.28 -23.81 -32.70
CA ALA A 98 -15.34 -24.22 -31.66
C ALA A 98 -15.01 -23.07 -30.69
N ALA A 99 -14.93 -21.84 -31.20
CA ALA A 99 -14.75 -20.65 -30.38
C ALA A 99 -15.92 -20.44 -29.41
N THR A 100 -17.16 -20.66 -29.89
CA THR A 100 -18.38 -20.54 -29.07
C THR A 100 -18.45 -21.60 -27.97
N ALA A 101 -18.09 -22.86 -28.29
CA ALA A 101 -18.07 -23.95 -27.32
C ALA A 101 -17.01 -23.73 -26.22
N LEU A 102 -15.80 -23.27 -26.60
CA LEU A 102 -14.75 -22.94 -25.65
C LEU A 102 -15.13 -21.75 -24.76
N PHE A 103 -15.78 -20.73 -25.31
CA PHE A 103 -16.28 -19.60 -24.54
C PHE A 103 -17.31 -20.06 -23.50
N ALA A 104 -18.31 -20.84 -23.92
CA ALA A 104 -19.34 -21.36 -23.02
C ALA A 104 -18.74 -22.23 -21.90
N GLY A 105 -17.78 -23.10 -22.23
CA GLY A 105 -17.09 -23.93 -21.25
C GLY A 105 -16.30 -23.10 -20.23
N ASN A 106 -15.52 -22.11 -20.67
CA ASN A 106 -14.77 -21.23 -19.78
C ASN A 106 -15.71 -20.37 -18.91
N LEU A 107 -16.83 -19.90 -19.46
CA LEU A 107 -17.82 -19.13 -18.71
C LEU A 107 -18.41 -19.94 -17.56
N VAL A 108 -18.78 -21.20 -17.80
CA VAL A 108 -19.29 -22.10 -16.75
C VAL A 108 -18.25 -22.31 -15.65
N VAL A 109 -16.98 -22.51 -16.02
CA VAL A 109 -15.88 -22.67 -15.05
C VAL A 109 -15.70 -21.40 -14.21
N VAL A 110 -15.70 -20.21 -14.83
CA VAL A 110 -15.55 -18.93 -14.14
C VAL A 110 -16.73 -18.69 -13.18
N MET A 111 -17.97 -18.95 -13.62
CA MET A 111 -19.16 -18.86 -12.76
C MET A 111 -19.08 -19.83 -11.58
N GLY A 112 -18.65 -21.07 -11.82
CA GLY A 112 -18.49 -22.08 -10.77
C GLY A 112 -17.44 -21.66 -9.73
N LEU A 113 -16.28 -21.19 -10.18
CA LEU A 113 -15.23 -20.69 -9.27
C LEU A 113 -15.71 -19.46 -8.48
N GLY A 114 -16.38 -18.53 -9.15
CA GLY A 114 -16.94 -17.34 -8.53
C GLY A 114 -17.98 -17.67 -7.44
N ALA A 115 -18.85 -18.65 -7.69
CA ALA A 115 -19.84 -19.10 -6.72
C ALA A 115 -19.18 -19.70 -5.46
N VAL A 116 -18.16 -20.54 -5.63
CA VAL A 116 -17.42 -21.14 -4.49
C VAL A 116 -16.70 -20.08 -3.66
N VAL A 117 -16.00 -19.15 -4.33
CA VAL A 117 -15.28 -18.06 -3.65
C VAL A 117 -16.28 -17.13 -2.94
N GLY A 118 -17.38 -16.77 -3.59
CA GLY A 118 -18.44 -15.94 -3.02
C GLY A 118 -19.08 -16.56 -1.79
N TYR A 119 -19.38 -17.86 -1.82
CA TYR A 119 -19.92 -18.59 -0.68
C TYR A 119 -18.97 -18.57 0.54
N LYS A 120 -17.66 -18.76 0.33
CA LYS A 120 -16.67 -18.66 1.43
C LYS A 120 -16.49 -17.23 1.92
N ALA A 121 -16.54 -16.24 1.04
CA ALA A 121 -16.48 -14.84 1.42
C ALA A 121 -17.69 -14.44 2.27
N TRP A 122 -18.88 -14.91 1.93
CA TRP A 122 -20.10 -14.70 2.73
C TRP A 122 -19.95 -15.24 4.17
N GLY A 123 -19.42 -16.46 4.33
CA GLY A 123 -19.17 -17.02 5.66
C GLY A 123 -18.10 -16.26 6.47
N LEU A 124 -17.10 -15.65 5.81
CA LEU A 124 -16.13 -14.77 6.46
C LEU A 124 -16.73 -13.42 6.85
N TYR A 125 -17.73 -12.93 6.10
CA TYR A 125 -18.44 -11.68 6.36
C TYR A 125 -19.28 -11.80 7.62
N GLU A 126 -20.08 -12.86 7.73
CA GLU A 126 -20.91 -13.15 8.91
C GLU A 126 -20.06 -13.26 10.19
N ARG A 127 -18.85 -13.80 10.07
CA ARG A 127 -17.89 -13.94 11.17
C ARG A 127 -17.09 -12.67 11.47
N ARG A 128 -17.33 -11.56 10.77
CA ARG A 128 -16.54 -10.31 10.80
C ARG A 128 -15.04 -10.52 10.62
N ALA A 129 -14.65 -11.62 9.97
CA ALA A 129 -13.27 -12.01 9.72
C ALA A 129 -12.78 -11.57 8.32
N LEU A 130 -13.57 -10.74 7.65
CA LEU A 130 -13.30 -10.31 6.28
C LEU A 130 -12.26 -9.19 6.28
N GLY A 131 -11.00 -9.55 6.06
CA GLY A 131 -9.90 -8.59 6.04
C GLY A 131 -9.86 -7.74 4.76
N TRP A 132 -9.22 -6.58 4.84
CA TRP A 132 -8.94 -5.70 3.70
C TRP A 132 -8.24 -6.39 2.53
N LYS A 133 -7.43 -7.43 2.82
CA LYS A 133 -6.80 -8.27 1.79
C LYS A 133 -7.84 -9.03 0.95
N GLY A 134 -8.92 -9.52 1.57
CA GLY A 134 -10.03 -10.17 0.88
C GLY A 134 -10.86 -9.19 0.06
N VAL A 135 -11.11 -8.00 0.61
CA VAL A 135 -11.78 -6.90 -0.10
C VAL A 135 -10.98 -6.45 -1.32
N GLY A 136 -9.66 -6.25 -1.15
CA GLY A 136 -8.76 -5.87 -2.24
C GLY A 136 -8.68 -6.93 -3.35
N LEU A 137 -8.71 -8.22 -2.99
CA LEU A 137 -8.76 -9.30 -3.97
C LEU A 137 -10.10 -9.31 -4.74
N GLY A 138 -11.22 -9.09 -4.05
CA GLY A 138 -12.54 -8.99 -4.66
C GLY A 138 -12.65 -7.81 -5.64
N LEU A 139 -12.19 -6.63 -5.22
CA LEU A 139 -12.10 -5.45 -6.09
C LEU A 139 -11.18 -5.68 -7.29
N GLY A 140 -10.06 -6.38 -7.09
CA GLY A 140 -9.15 -6.77 -8.18
C GLY A 140 -9.84 -7.66 -9.22
N LEU A 141 -10.60 -8.67 -8.78
CA LEU A 141 -11.37 -9.54 -9.68
C LEU A 141 -12.45 -8.76 -10.45
N LEU A 142 -13.22 -7.90 -9.76
CA LEU A 142 -14.22 -7.03 -10.41
C LEU A 142 -13.57 -6.09 -11.43
N GLY A 143 -12.39 -5.54 -11.12
CA GLY A 143 -11.63 -4.71 -12.05
C GLY A 143 -11.25 -5.45 -13.33
N ILE A 144 -10.84 -6.72 -13.24
CA ILE A 144 -10.53 -7.54 -14.42
C ILE A 144 -11.79 -7.79 -15.27
N VAL A 145 -12.92 -8.13 -14.65
CA VAL A 145 -14.18 -8.39 -15.37
C VAL A 145 -14.73 -7.12 -16.02
N GLY A 146 -14.73 -5.99 -15.30
CA GLY A 146 -15.23 -4.71 -15.81
C GLY A 146 -14.39 -4.16 -16.98
N LEU A 147 -13.07 -4.36 -16.97
CA LEU A 147 -12.22 -4.07 -18.12
C LEU A 147 -12.56 -4.97 -19.32
N GLY A 148 -12.95 -6.22 -19.06
CA GLY A 148 -13.44 -7.16 -20.07
C GLY A 148 -14.68 -6.63 -20.80
N GLU A 149 -15.72 -6.19 -20.09
CA GLU A 149 -16.92 -5.61 -20.72
C GLU A 149 -16.63 -4.32 -21.48
N GLY A 150 -15.78 -3.42 -20.96
CA GLY A 150 -15.41 -2.18 -21.65
C GLY A 150 -14.65 -2.42 -22.95
N VAL A 151 -13.70 -3.35 -22.95
CA VAL A 151 -12.95 -3.73 -24.17
C VAL A 151 -13.84 -4.51 -25.14
N PHE A 152 -14.66 -5.44 -24.65
CA PHE A 152 -15.54 -6.25 -25.50
C PHE A 152 -16.66 -5.41 -26.13
N THR A 153 -17.29 -4.53 -25.37
CA THR A 153 -18.34 -3.62 -25.87
C THR A 153 -17.76 -2.62 -26.86
N SER A 154 -16.59 -2.04 -26.58
CA SER A 154 -15.93 -1.13 -27.52
C SER A 154 -15.45 -1.84 -28.80
N ALA A 155 -14.94 -3.06 -28.70
CA ALA A 155 -14.55 -3.88 -29.85
C ALA A 155 -15.77 -4.28 -30.70
N TYR A 156 -16.87 -4.70 -30.07
CA TYR A 156 -18.12 -5.05 -30.74
C TYR A 156 -18.77 -3.83 -31.43
N LEU A 157 -18.83 -2.69 -30.76
CA LEU A 157 -19.33 -1.43 -31.35
C LEU A 157 -18.46 -0.96 -32.52
N LYS A 158 -17.14 -1.07 -32.41
CA LYS A 158 -16.19 -0.70 -33.49
C LYS A 158 -16.28 -1.65 -34.68
N ALA A 159 -16.53 -2.95 -34.45
CA ALA A 159 -16.78 -3.92 -35.50
C ALA A 159 -18.12 -3.68 -36.23
N LYS A 160 -19.14 -3.20 -35.51
CA LYS A 160 -20.45 -2.87 -36.08
C LYS A 160 -20.48 -1.50 -36.79
N GLY A 161 -19.69 -0.53 -36.32
CA GLY A 161 -19.57 0.82 -36.90
C GLY A 161 -18.72 0.90 -38.18
N LYS A 162 -17.91 -0.12 -38.49
CA LYS A 162 -17.12 -0.18 -39.74
C LYS A 162 -17.91 -0.69 -40.96
N LYS A 163 -19.23 -0.93 -40.83
CA LYS A 163 -20.12 -1.43 -41.89
C LYS A 163 -21.01 -0.33 -42.52
N GLN A 164 -20.68 0.95 -42.36
CA GLN A 164 -21.31 2.05 -43.10
C GLN A 164 -20.26 2.84 -43.85
#